data_AF-A0A3N5UNT1-F1
#
_entry.id   AF-A0A3N5UNT1-F1
#
_cell.length_a   1.000
_cell.length_b   1.000
_cell.length_c   1.000
_cell.angle_alpha   90.00
_cell.angle_beta   90.00
_cell.angle_gamma   90.00
#
_symmetry.space_group_name_H-M   'P 1'
#
loop_
_entity.id
_entity.type
_entity.pdbx_description
1 polymer ?
#
loop_
_entity_poly.entity_id
_entity_poly.type
_entity_poly.pdbx_seq_one_letter_code
_entity_poly.pdbx_strand_id
1 'polypeptide(L)'
;MRKPGGIFLLQDSTKGASYPVKRVLIVTLAGLILAFAATGLALANGGPHGGYTATTDACAGCHRAHTATGPNLLMVPSGYDLCISCHGASGTGANTNVDDGYYLSSRDDVGGDYDHGAANTPDYAALLGGGFVNYRGVAVTSIHSPDSQEIAAWGNGVARGSLADLSESLNCASCHDPHGSPNYRIINAEINGINVS
;
A
#
# COMPACT_ATOMS: atom_id res chain seq x y z
N MET A 1 -4.04 -61.13 -80.21
CA MET A 1 -4.81 -60.28 -79.27
C MET A 1 -3.98 -60.02 -78.02
N ARG A 2 -3.40 -58.83 -77.87
CA ARG A 2 -2.75 -58.38 -76.62
C ARG A 2 -2.97 -56.87 -76.49
N LYS A 3 -3.71 -56.45 -75.45
CA LYS A 3 -4.11 -55.06 -75.18
C LYS A 3 -2.91 -54.21 -74.68
N PRO A 4 -2.93 -52.88 -74.85
CA PRO A 4 -1.90 -51.99 -74.32
C PRO A 4 -2.16 -51.67 -72.84
N GLY A 5 -1.12 -51.73 -72.01
CA GLY A 5 -1.13 -51.33 -70.60
C GLY A 5 -0.71 -49.88 -70.43
N GLY A 6 -1.53 -49.10 -69.72
CA GLY A 6 -1.42 -47.65 -69.57
C GLY A 6 -0.27 -47.17 -68.69
N ILE A 7 0.11 -45.92 -68.94
CA ILE A 7 1.14 -45.16 -68.24
C ILE A 7 0.58 -44.70 -66.88
N PHE A 8 1.24 -45.07 -65.78
CA PHE A 8 0.85 -44.67 -64.43
C PHE A 8 1.72 -43.48 -64.02
N LEU A 9 1.16 -42.28 -64.07
CA LEU A 9 1.78 -41.05 -63.56
C LEU A 9 1.62 -41.02 -62.03
N LEU A 10 2.74 -41.12 -61.31
CA LEU A 10 2.82 -40.83 -59.88
C LEU A 10 2.80 -39.30 -59.70
N GLN A 11 1.70 -38.76 -59.17
CA GLN A 11 1.65 -37.40 -58.65
C GLN A 11 2.14 -37.39 -57.19
N ASP A 12 3.24 -36.66 -56.98
CA ASP A 12 3.83 -36.35 -55.67
C ASP A 12 2.83 -35.51 -54.84
N SER A 13 2.33 -36.13 -53.76
CA SER A 13 1.39 -35.55 -52.81
C SER A 13 2.14 -35.08 -51.56
N THR A 14 2.86 -33.95 -51.63
CA THR A 14 3.53 -33.34 -50.46
C THR A 14 3.24 -31.85 -50.27
N LYS A 15 2.16 -31.31 -50.84
CA LYS A 15 1.75 -29.91 -50.61
C LYS A 15 0.44 -29.82 -49.83
N GLY A 16 0.50 -29.97 -48.51
CA GLY A 16 -0.66 -29.70 -47.66
C GLY A 16 -0.30 -29.57 -46.18
N ALA A 17 -0.69 -28.44 -45.58
CA ALA A 17 -0.92 -28.25 -44.14
C ALA A 17 0.14 -27.58 -43.22
N SER A 18 1.13 -26.82 -43.69
CA SER A 18 1.95 -25.97 -42.77
C SER A 18 1.49 -24.51 -42.61
N TYR A 19 0.54 -24.04 -43.43
CA TYR A 19 0.11 -22.64 -43.41
C TYR A 19 -0.86 -22.21 -42.29
N PRO A 20 -1.81 -23.04 -41.79
CA PRO A 20 -2.77 -22.56 -40.79
C PRO A 20 -2.12 -22.40 -39.41
N VAL A 21 -1.24 -23.33 -39.01
CA VAL A 21 -0.59 -23.31 -37.69
C VAL A 21 0.34 -22.10 -37.54
N LYS A 22 1.11 -21.76 -38.59
CA LYS A 22 2.03 -20.60 -38.57
C LYS A 22 1.30 -19.26 -38.47
N ARG A 23 0.13 -19.15 -39.12
CA ARG A 23 -0.73 -17.95 -39.04
C ARG A 23 -1.38 -17.83 -37.66
N VAL A 24 -1.87 -18.93 -37.09
CA VAL A 24 -2.42 -18.94 -35.73
C VAL A 24 -1.35 -18.51 -34.71
N LEU A 25 -0.13 -19.05 -34.83
CA LEU A 25 0.99 -18.71 -33.94
C LEU A 25 1.37 -17.22 -33.97
N ILE A 26 1.41 -16.63 -35.18
CA ILE A 26 1.70 -15.21 -35.36
C ILE A 26 0.60 -14.34 -34.76
N VAL A 27 -0.67 -14.71 -34.95
CA VAL A 27 -1.81 -13.96 -34.40
C VAL A 27 -1.86 -14.06 -32.87
N THR A 28 -1.58 -15.24 -32.30
CA THR A 28 -1.49 -15.40 -30.84
C THR A 28 -0.32 -14.63 -30.24
N LEU A 29 0.85 -14.64 -30.89
CA LEU A 29 2.01 -13.86 -30.44
C LEU A 29 1.75 -12.36 -30.55
N ALA A 30 1.18 -11.89 -31.66
CA ALA A 30 0.81 -10.49 -31.82
C ALA A 30 -0.24 -10.05 -30.80
N GLY A 31 -1.23 -10.91 -30.51
CA GLY A 31 -2.24 -10.66 -29.47
C GLY A 31 -1.64 -10.58 -28.07
N LEU A 32 -0.70 -11.47 -27.73
CA LEU A 32 0.03 -11.42 -26.45
C LEU A 32 0.90 -10.17 -26.36
N ILE A 33 1.69 -9.85 -27.39
CA ILE A 33 2.53 -8.65 -27.42
C ILE A 33 1.68 -7.39 -27.26
N LEU A 34 0.51 -7.32 -27.91
CA LEU A 34 -0.40 -6.18 -27.77
C LEU A 34 -1.03 -6.10 -26.37
N ALA A 35 -1.34 -7.25 -25.75
CA ALA A 35 -1.81 -7.30 -24.36
C ALA A 35 -0.76 -6.81 -23.37
N PHE A 36 0.52 -7.18 -23.55
CA PHE A 36 1.63 -6.70 -22.72
C PHE A 36 2.06 -5.25 -23.03
N ALA A 37 1.87 -4.78 -24.27
CA ALA A 37 2.16 -3.39 -24.63
C ALA A 37 1.13 -2.39 -24.09
N ALA A 38 -0.07 -2.85 -23.71
CA ALA A 38 -1.14 -2.02 -23.15
C ALA A 38 -1.09 -1.91 -21.62
N THR A 39 -0.29 -2.72 -20.93
CA THR A 39 -0.08 -2.55 -19.48
C THR A 39 0.92 -1.43 -19.26
N GLY A 40 0.43 -0.26 -18.84
CA GLY A 40 1.30 0.81 -18.36
C GLY A 40 2.17 0.34 -17.20
N LEU A 41 3.36 0.94 -17.07
CA LEU A 41 4.18 0.77 -15.87
C LEU A 41 3.38 1.33 -14.68
N ALA A 42 2.92 0.45 -13.79
CA ALA A 42 2.41 0.86 -12.49
C ALA A 42 3.60 1.27 -11.64
N LEU A 43 3.89 2.57 -11.60
CA LEU A 43 4.78 3.15 -10.61
C LEU A 43 4.00 3.28 -9.30
N ALA A 44 4.54 2.72 -8.21
CA ALA A 44 4.02 2.97 -6.88
C ALA A 44 4.46 4.37 -6.47
N ASN A 45 3.56 5.35 -6.60
CA ASN A 45 3.87 6.72 -6.21
C ASN A 45 3.75 6.79 -4.68
N GLY A 46 4.88 6.80 -3.96
CA GLY A 46 5.00 7.25 -2.57
C GLY A 46 3.89 6.79 -1.61
N GLY A 47 3.84 5.49 -1.32
CA GLY A 47 2.95 4.91 -0.31
C GLY A 47 1.43 5.06 -0.57
N PRO A 48 0.58 4.42 0.25
CA PRO A 48 -0.87 4.54 0.12
C PRO A 48 -1.38 5.95 0.47
N HIS A 49 -0.56 6.78 1.10
CA HIS A 49 -0.93 8.11 1.56
C HIS A 49 -0.78 9.15 0.45
N GLY A 50 -1.89 9.71 -0.01
CA GLY A 50 -1.86 10.74 -1.04
C GLY A 50 -3.22 11.38 -1.29
N GLY A 51 -3.28 12.25 -2.30
CA GLY A 51 -4.53 12.85 -2.74
C GLY A 51 -5.39 11.83 -3.47
N TYR A 52 -6.34 11.22 -2.77
CA TYR A 52 -7.30 10.29 -3.38
C TYR A 52 -8.27 11.05 -4.28
N THR A 53 -8.56 10.48 -5.45
CA THR A 53 -9.69 10.90 -6.29
C THR A 53 -10.83 9.91 -6.14
N ALA A 54 -12.05 10.30 -6.56
CA ALA A 54 -13.24 9.46 -6.40
C ALA A 54 -13.20 8.10 -7.14
N THR A 55 -12.21 7.86 -8.00
CA THR A 55 -12.14 6.67 -8.86
C THR A 55 -10.82 5.90 -8.76
N THR A 56 -10.04 6.11 -7.69
CA THR A 56 -8.76 5.40 -7.52
C THR A 56 -8.97 4.00 -6.95
N ASP A 57 -8.24 3.02 -7.48
CA ASP A 57 -8.15 1.67 -6.89
C ASP A 57 -7.42 1.68 -5.53
N ALA A 58 -6.76 2.79 -5.17
CA ALA A 58 -6.06 2.94 -3.90
C ALA A 58 -6.98 2.82 -2.68
N CYS A 59 -8.29 3.10 -2.83
CA CYS A 59 -9.28 2.91 -1.77
C CYS A 59 -9.28 1.46 -1.26
N ALA A 60 -9.02 0.48 -2.14
CA ALA A 60 -9.00 -0.95 -1.81
C ALA A 60 -7.81 -1.37 -0.95
N GLY A 61 -6.80 -0.50 -0.81
CA GLY A 61 -5.65 -0.70 0.08
C GLY A 61 -6.00 -0.58 1.56
N CYS A 62 -7.09 0.11 1.88
CA CYS A 62 -7.56 0.32 3.26
C CYS A 62 -8.98 -0.21 3.48
N HIS A 63 -9.86 -0.02 2.48
CA HIS A 63 -11.28 -0.35 2.56
C HIS A 63 -11.67 -1.55 1.70
N ARG A 64 -12.62 -2.37 2.17
CA ARG A 64 -13.18 -3.49 1.41
C ARG A 64 -14.71 -3.50 1.51
N ALA A 65 -15.39 -3.28 0.39
CA ALA A 65 -16.85 -3.12 0.39
C ALA A 65 -17.63 -4.35 0.89
N HIS A 66 -17.17 -5.57 0.61
CA HIS A 66 -17.90 -6.80 0.95
C HIS A 66 -17.23 -7.68 2.00
N THR A 67 -15.94 -7.47 2.27
CA THR A 67 -15.14 -8.37 3.12
C THR A 67 -14.37 -7.62 4.20
N ALA A 68 -14.75 -6.37 4.48
CA ALA A 68 -14.23 -5.64 5.61
C ALA A 68 -14.51 -6.37 6.93
N THR A 69 -13.54 -6.28 7.84
CA THR A 69 -13.64 -6.88 9.18
C THR A 69 -13.75 -5.82 10.27
N GLY A 70 -13.34 -4.57 9.99
CA GLY A 70 -13.44 -3.44 10.89
C GLY A 70 -14.56 -2.46 10.55
N PRO A 71 -14.74 -1.42 11.38
CA PRO A 71 -15.68 -0.33 11.13
C PRO A 71 -15.30 0.44 9.86
N ASN A 72 -16.23 1.21 9.30
CA ASN A 72 -15.99 2.05 8.10
C ASN A 72 -15.40 1.28 6.91
N LEU A 73 -15.74 -0.01 6.79
CA LEU A 73 -15.25 -0.90 5.75
C LEU A 73 -13.74 -1.18 5.81
N LEU A 74 -13.08 -1.02 6.95
CA LEU A 74 -11.66 -1.33 7.08
C LEU A 74 -11.38 -2.84 6.87
N MET A 75 -10.31 -3.14 6.14
CA MET A 75 -9.92 -4.53 5.86
C MET A 75 -9.44 -5.31 7.09
N VAL A 76 -9.05 -4.60 8.14
CA VAL A 76 -8.60 -5.11 9.44
C VAL A 76 -9.50 -4.59 10.57
N PRO A 77 -9.45 -5.17 11.78
CA PRO A 77 -10.44 -4.92 12.83
C PRO A 77 -10.52 -3.48 13.34
N SER A 78 -9.42 -2.72 13.31
CA SER A 78 -9.38 -1.34 13.83
C SER A 78 -8.54 -0.41 12.96
N GLY A 79 -8.72 0.90 13.18
CA GLY A 79 -7.88 1.92 12.54
C GLY A 79 -6.43 1.82 12.97
N TYR A 80 -6.18 1.49 14.25
CA TYR A 80 -4.84 1.17 14.74
C TYR A 80 -4.26 0.03 13.92
N ASP A 81 -4.88 -1.17 13.91
CA ASP A 81 -4.37 -2.33 13.18
C ASP A 81 -4.03 -2.05 11.70
N LEU A 82 -4.80 -1.16 11.04
CA LEU A 82 -4.53 -0.76 9.66
C LEU A 82 -3.24 0.06 9.56
N CYS A 83 -3.05 1.06 10.42
CA CYS A 83 -1.86 1.90 10.38
C CYS A 83 -0.59 1.08 10.65
N ILE A 84 -0.63 0.17 11.63
CA ILE A 84 0.54 -0.62 12.05
C ILE A 84 0.80 -1.82 11.13
N SER A 85 -0.11 -2.17 10.21
CA SER A 85 0.21 -3.14 9.16
C SER A 85 1.31 -2.64 8.21
N CYS A 86 1.49 -1.33 8.11
CA CYS A 86 2.60 -0.70 7.38
C CYS A 86 3.64 -0.12 8.34
N HIS A 87 3.21 0.61 9.36
CA HIS A 87 4.08 1.35 10.28
C HIS A 87 4.52 0.57 11.53
N GLY A 88 4.18 -0.71 11.65
CA GLY A 88 4.58 -1.54 12.79
C GLY A 88 5.91 -2.24 12.62
N ALA A 89 6.33 -2.96 13.66
CA ALA A 89 7.54 -3.77 13.69
C ALA A 89 7.62 -4.81 12.56
N SER A 90 6.48 -5.36 12.16
CA SER A 90 6.37 -6.35 11.08
C SER A 90 5.80 -5.79 9.77
N GLY A 91 5.44 -4.50 9.73
CA GLY A 91 4.91 -3.89 8.52
C GLY A 91 5.99 -3.67 7.47
N THR A 92 5.67 -3.84 6.20
CA THR A 92 6.62 -3.60 5.09
C THR A 92 6.20 -2.45 4.18
N GLY A 93 5.05 -1.83 4.44
CA GLY A 93 4.51 -0.74 3.63
C GLY A 93 5.00 0.67 4.03
N ALA A 94 5.91 0.77 5.00
CA ALA A 94 6.52 2.03 5.39
C ALA A 94 7.88 1.83 6.08
N ASN A 95 8.82 2.75 5.82
CA ASN A 95 10.14 2.80 6.46
C ASN A 95 10.04 3.30 7.91
N THR A 96 8.99 4.02 8.27
CA THR A 96 8.78 4.50 9.64
C THR A 96 8.07 3.43 10.48
N ASN A 97 8.83 2.73 11.32
CA ASN A 97 8.28 1.91 12.38
C ASN A 97 7.90 2.80 13.57
N VAL A 98 6.64 3.25 13.59
CA VAL A 98 6.11 4.16 14.62
C VAL A 98 5.78 3.45 15.92
N ASP A 99 5.76 2.12 15.93
CA ASP A 99 5.52 1.30 17.12
C ASP A 99 6.79 1.23 17.99
N ASP A 100 7.95 0.98 17.37
CA ASP A 100 9.25 0.87 18.06
C ASP A 100 10.16 2.10 17.96
N GLY A 101 9.78 3.09 17.16
CA GLY A 101 10.52 4.34 17.01
C GLY A 101 11.77 4.26 16.15
N TYR A 102 11.74 3.43 15.11
CA TYR A 102 12.84 3.26 14.16
C TYR A 102 12.48 3.69 12.75
N TYR A 103 13.42 4.36 12.08
CA TYR A 103 13.45 4.45 10.62
C TYR A 103 14.20 3.23 10.08
N LEU A 104 13.59 2.50 9.16
CA LEU A 104 14.08 1.25 8.61
C LEU A 104 14.28 1.43 7.10
N SER A 105 15.43 1.96 6.71
CA SER A 105 15.78 2.10 5.28
C SER A 105 15.91 0.75 4.59
N SER A 106 16.12 -0.33 5.35
CA SER A 106 16.07 -1.71 4.84
C SER A 106 14.69 -2.15 4.33
N ARG A 107 13.61 -1.41 4.63
CA ARG A 107 12.27 -1.64 4.08
C ARG A 107 12.03 -0.94 2.74
N ASP A 108 12.95 -0.08 2.32
CA ASP A 108 12.93 0.57 1.01
C ASP A 108 12.93 -0.49 -0.10
N ASP A 109 11.92 -0.46 -0.95
CA ASP A 109 11.86 -1.34 -2.11
C ASP A 109 12.66 -0.73 -3.26
N VAL A 110 13.39 -1.57 -3.98
CA VAL A 110 14.27 -1.21 -5.12
C VAL A 110 13.51 -0.46 -6.25
N GLY A 111 12.17 -0.36 -6.15
CA GLY A 111 11.26 0.32 -7.05
C GLY A 111 11.31 1.85 -7.04
N GLY A 112 12.01 2.47 -6.08
CA GLY A 112 12.23 3.92 -6.09
C GLY A 112 10.92 4.69 -5.92
N ASP A 113 10.14 4.34 -4.90
CA ASP A 113 9.30 5.38 -4.33
C ASP A 113 10.25 6.51 -3.89
N TYR A 114 9.89 7.76 -4.15
CA TYR A 114 10.76 8.89 -3.83
C TYR A 114 10.73 9.10 -2.32
N ASP A 115 11.31 8.17 -1.55
CA ASP A 115 11.37 8.22 -0.11
C ASP A 115 12.20 9.43 0.32
N HIS A 116 11.48 10.44 0.79
CA HIS A 116 12.06 11.63 1.37
C HIS A 116 12.64 11.25 2.74
N GLY A 117 13.80 10.58 2.76
CA GLY A 117 14.41 10.11 4.01
C GLY A 117 15.65 9.24 3.86
N ALA A 118 15.68 8.27 2.93
CA ALA A 118 16.73 7.24 2.93
C ALA A 118 18.11 7.78 2.61
N ALA A 119 18.18 8.77 1.72
CA ALA A 119 19.46 9.38 1.34
C ALA A 119 20.22 9.99 2.54
N ASN A 120 19.53 10.37 3.62
CA ASN A 120 20.11 11.09 4.75
C ASN A 120 19.84 10.44 6.12
N THR A 121 19.16 9.30 6.17
CA THR A 121 18.74 8.68 7.43
C THR A 121 19.25 7.24 7.49
N PRO A 122 20.19 6.92 8.39
CA PRO A 122 20.69 5.56 8.55
C PRO A 122 19.59 4.57 8.91
N ASP A 123 19.79 3.29 8.53
CA ASP A 123 18.93 2.20 9.00
C ASP A 123 18.95 2.15 10.54
N TYR A 124 17.78 1.90 11.15
CA TYR A 124 17.53 1.97 12.59
C TYR A 124 17.77 3.33 13.25
N ALA A 125 17.76 4.44 12.50
CA ALA A 125 17.76 5.77 13.10
C ALA A 125 16.50 6.00 13.95
N ALA A 126 16.61 6.80 15.01
CA ALA A 126 15.48 7.09 15.88
C ALA A 126 14.49 8.04 15.19
N LEU A 127 13.19 7.72 15.30
CA LEU A 127 12.12 8.63 14.87
C LEU A 127 11.92 9.75 15.88
N LEU A 128 11.64 10.96 15.38
CA LEU A 128 11.37 12.14 16.22
C LEU A 128 9.89 12.27 16.65
N GLY A 129 9.03 11.37 16.20
CA GLY A 129 7.61 11.36 16.56
C GLY A 129 6.91 10.08 16.12
N GLY A 130 5.92 9.65 16.90
CA GLY A 130 5.14 8.43 16.71
C GLY A 130 4.27 8.12 17.93
N GLY A 131 3.45 7.07 17.82
CA GLY A 131 2.67 6.50 18.93
C GLY A 131 3.48 5.44 19.68
N PHE A 132 4.73 5.75 20.02
CA PHE A 132 5.74 4.79 20.46
C PHE A 132 5.24 3.99 21.66
N VAL A 133 4.97 2.69 21.51
CA VAL A 133 4.90 1.79 22.67
C VAL A 133 6.33 1.55 23.17
N ASN A 134 7.29 1.56 22.24
CA ASN A 134 8.71 1.52 22.51
C ASN A 134 9.43 2.67 21.78
N TYR A 135 10.43 3.27 22.43
CA TYR A 135 11.37 4.18 21.77
C TYR A 135 12.74 3.50 21.72
N ARG A 136 13.17 3.17 20.50
CA ARG A 136 14.40 2.40 20.25
C ARG A 136 14.36 1.05 20.96
N GLY A 137 13.22 0.36 20.88
CA GLY A 137 13.01 -0.96 21.49
C GLY A 137 12.90 -0.97 23.02
N VAL A 138 12.82 0.21 23.65
CA VAL A 138 12.64 0.35 25.10
C VAL A 138 11.26 0.92 25.39
N ALA A 139 10.49 0.24 26.26
CA ALA A 139 9.18 0.71 26.67
C ALA A 139 9.25 2.15 27.23
N VAL A 140 8.37 3.01 26.75
CA VAL A 140 8.28 4.40 27.20
C VAL A 140 7.27 4.53 28.34
N THR A 141 7.51 5.48 29.25
CA THR A 141 6.68 5.67 30.45
C THR A 141 5.69 6.82 30.34
N SER A 142 5.68 7.54 29.22
CA SER A 142 4.86 8.74 29.02
C SER A 142 4.43 8.82 27.56
N ILE A 143 3.25 8.28 27.25
CA ILE A 143 2.61 8.32 25.93
C ILE A 143 1.10 8.45 26.06
N HIS A 144 0.46 8.80 24.96
CA HIS A 144 -0.96 8.51 24.75
C HIS A 144 -1.06 7.37 23.75
N SER A 145 -1.68 6.25 24.15
CA SER A 145 -1.83 5.09 23.27
C SER A 145 -2.88 5.39 22.19
N PRO A 146 -2.57 5.21 20.89
CA PRO A 146 -3.54 5.42 19.80
C PRO A 146 -4.31 4.13 19.46
N ASP A 147 -4.45 3.20 20.40
CA ASP A 147 -5.10 1.89 20.24
C ASP A 147 -6.63 1.94 20.41
N SER A 148 -7.21 3.14 20.45
CA SER A 148 -8.64 3.38 20.72
C SER A 148 -9.10 2.92 22.12
N GLN A 149 -8.18 2.69 23.07
CA GLN A 149 -8.51 2.41 24.47
C GLN A 149 -8.22 3.59 25.40
N GLU A 150 -7.35 4.52 24.99
CA GLU A 150 -7.04 5.72 25.78
C GLU A 150 -8.25 6.66 25.81
N ILE A 151 -8.84 6.81 27.00
CA ILE A 151 -10.03 7.66 27.24
C ILE A 151 -9.70 8.90 28.04
N ALA A 152 -8.45 9.09 28.47
CA ALA A 152 -8.05 10.28 29.22
C ALA A 152 -6.65 10.76 28.81
N ALA A 153 -6.48 12.07 28.68
CA ALA A 153 -5.19 12.68 28.36
C ALA A 153 -4.85 13.81 29.32
N TRP A 154 -3.55 14.07 29.47
CA TRP A 154 -3.07 15.24 30.19
C TRP A 154 -3.14 16.45 29.26
N GLY A 155 -3.55 17.60 29.78
CA GLY A 155 -3.54 18.85 29.00
C GLY A 155 -4.83 19.18 28.25
N ASN A 156 -5.92 18.43 28.44
CA ASN A 156 -7.26 18.81 27.96
C ASN A 156 -7.90 19.91 28.84
N GLY A 157 -7.17 21.02 29.06
CA GLY A 157 -7.62 22.15 29.86
C GLY A 157 -7.64 21.95 31.39
N VAL A 158 -7.20 20.80 31.90
CA VAL A 158 -7.12 20.51 33.34
C VAL A 158 -5.70 20.69 33.91
N ALA A 159 -5.59 20.82 35.22
CA ALA A 159 -4.31 21.03 35.91
C ALA A 159 -3.34 19.87 35.66
N ARG A 160 -2.03 20.18 35.56
CA ARG A 160 -0.97 19.17 35.39
C ARG A 160 -1.03 18.13 36.53
N GLY A 161 -1.04 16.85 36.19
CA GLY A 161 -1.19 15.75 37.16
C GLY A 161 -2.62 15.27 37.37
N SER A 162 -3.62 15.91 36.74
CA SER A 162 -4.99 15.40 36.66
C SER A 162 -5.27 14.80 35.28
N LEU A 163 -5.96 13.66 35.26
CA LEU A 163 -6.49 13.07 34.05
C LEU A 163 -7.71 13.88 33.61
N ALA A 164 -7.83 14.15 32.30
CA ALA A 164 -9.04 14.67 31.71
C ALA A 164 -9.58 13.72 30.67
N ASP A 165 -10.86 13.40 30.79
CA ASP A 165 -11.55 12.54 29.85
C ASP A 165 -11.55 13.17 28.45
N LEU A 166 -11.34 12.32 27.45
CA LEU A 166 -11.47 12.65 26.05
C LEU A 166 -12.92 12.45 25.61
N SER A 167 -13.40 13.26 24.66
CA SER A 167 -14.73 13.09 24.07
C SER A 167 -14.85 11.79 23.27
N GLU A 168 -13.73 11.33 22.71
CA GLU A 168 -13.58 10.06 21.99
C GLU A 168 -12.22 9.45 22.32
N SER A 169 -12.11 8.12 22.27
CA SER A 169 -10.85 7.43 22.53
C SER A 169 -9.79 7.78 21.50
N LEU A 170 -8.55 8.00 21.97
CA LEU A 170 -7.46 8.39 21.09
C LEU A 170 -7.11 7.27 20.11
N ASN A 171 -6.96 7.63 18.84
CA ASN A 171 -6.50 6.75 17.79
C ASN A 171 -5.56 7.50 16.82
N CYS A 172 -4.97 6.78 15.86
CA CYS A 172 -4.06 7.39 14.89
C CYS A 172 -4.71 8.57 14.14
N ALA A 173 -6.00 8.47 13.80
CA ALA A 173 -6.75 9.49 13.08
C ALA A 173 -7.21 10.67 13.95
N SER A 174 -7.02 10.63 15.27
CA SER A 174 -7.26 11.79 16.14
C SER A 174 -6.34 12.97 15.80
N CYS A 175 -5.16 12.69 15.24
CA CYS A 175 -4.21 13.71 14.78
C CYS A 175 -3.88 13.59 13.30
N HIS A 176 -3.96 12.40 12.70
CA HIS A 176 -3.69 12.19 11.27
C HIS A 176 -4.96 12.16 10.42
N ASP A 177 -4.87 12.59 9.16
CA ASP A 177 -5.94 12.51 8.18
C ASP A 177 -5.65 11.41 7.14
N PRO A 178 -6.13 10.18 7.31
CA PRO A 178 -5.80 9.08 6.38
C PRO A 178 -6.26 9.33 4.93
N HIS A 179 -7.14 10.31 4.69
CA HIS A 179 -7.57 10.73 3.35
C HIS A 179 -6.73 11.88 2.76
N GLY A 180 -5.71 12.33 3.50
CA GLY A 180 -4.73 13.33 3.09
C GLY A 180 -5.01 14.72 3.65
N SER A 181 -3.93 15.44 4.00
CA SER A 181 -4.00 16.83 4.44
C SER A 181 -2.94 17.70 3.75
N PRO A 182 -3.02 19.04 3.84
CA PRO A 182 -1.96 19.93 3.34
C PRO A 182 -0.60 19.74 4.04
N ASN A 183 -0.56 19.04 5.19
CA ASN A 183 0.66 18.79 5.94
C ASN A 183 1.39 17.55 5.40
N TYR A 184 2.71 17.63 5.23
CA TYR A 184 3.52 16.51 4.70
C TYR A 184 3.52 15.25 5.58
N ARG A 185 3.15 15.37 6.86
CA ARG A 185 2.95 14.26 7.81
C ARG A 185 1.49 13.84 7.92
N ILE A 186 0.63 14.38 7.07
CA ILE A 186 -0.77 14.00 6.98
C ILE A 186 -1.49 14.29 8.31
N ILE A 187 -1.14 15.41 8.94
CA ILE A 187 -1.76 15.88 10.18
C ILE A 187 -3.04 16.64 9.82
N ASN A 188 -4.14 16.39 10.53
CA ASN A 188 -5.39 17.13 10.36
C ASN A 188 -5.11 18.65 10.39
N ALA A 189 -5.72 19.43 9.51
CA ALA A 189 -5.49 20.89 9.49
C ALA A 189 -6.04 21.59 10.75
N GLU A 190 -7.03 20.97 11.39
CA GLU A 190 -7.67 21.44 12.60
C GLU A 190 -7.89 20.27 13.55
N ILE A 191 -7.59 20.47 14.84
CA ILE A 191 -7.85 19.51 15.91
C ILE A 191 -8.69 20.25 16.96
N ASN A 192 -9.91 19.79 17.21
CA ASN A 192 -10.83 20.38 18.20
C ASN A 192 -11.06 21.89 18.04
N GLY A 193 -11.24 22.40 16.82
CA GLY A 193 -11.43 23.86 16.62
C GLY A 193 -10.13 24.66 16.52
N ILE A 194 -8.98 24.02 16.73
CA ILE A 194 -7.66 24.68 16.75
C ILE A 194 -6.90 24.32 15.48
N ASN A 195 -6.51 25.33 14.71
CA ASN A 195 -5.68 25.13 13.53
C ASN A 195 -4.26 24.69 13.94
N VAL A 196 -3.75 23.62 13.33
CA VAL A 196 -2.44 23.01 13.65
C VAL A 196 -1.54 22.83 12.42
N SER A 197 -1.94 23.41 11.28
CA SER A 197 -1.23 23.31 9.99
C SER A 197 -0.37 24.54 9.68
#